data_AF-A0A955ZCI0-F1
#
_entry.id   AF-A0A955ZCI0-F1
#
_cell.length_a   1.000
_cell.length_b   1.000
_cell.length_c   1.000
_cell.angle_alpha   90.00
_cell.angle_beta   90.00
_cell.angle_gamma   90.00
#
_symmetry.space_group_name_H-M   'P 1'
#
loop_
_entity.id
_entity.type
_entity.pdbx_description
1 polymer ?
#
loop_
_entity_poly.entity_id
_entity_poly.type
_entity_poly.pdbx_seq_one_letter_code
_entity_poly.pdbx_strand_id
1 'polypeptide(L)'
;MRDLWLQVIDRVLRPARPDLERCVREGERHRQQRRAADEARAREVSGCEARIVSLREQVFSANDGVVTSRMTALEREWRALSRRDPDAGLMDLWQRIAPAAWIDRKLWRDSAPDDRLDAAVALAADRAGVEDAERAAETLSASLAAWGTCVGRRVRWRLGSTDFEGTAAMLTDVVTASTEALAAVGAEAHVHRRAEQLERTVHEAARERLPQRGALAKAIAHAAYVDQLCRVAPIGRPNPVTPLRDLWSAGYALAAADAAGVTLAVAPL
;
A
#
# COMPACT_ATOMS: atom_id res chain seq x y z
N MET A 1 -23.83 17.26 -4.94
CA MET A 1 -23.35 15.85 -4.87
C MET A 1 -22.46 15.48 -6.03
N ARG A 2 -22.86 15.79 -7.27
CA ARG A 2 -21.98 15.65 -8.44
C ARG A 2 -20.61 16.29 -8.22
N ASP A 3 -20.58 17.55 -7.76
CA ASP A 3 -19.34 18.29 -7.56
C ASP A 3 -18.41 17.65 -6.51
N LEU A 4 -18.98 17.02 -5.49
CA LEU A 4 -18.22 16.30 -4.46
C LEU A 4 -17.52 15.07 -5.07
N TRP A 5 -18.24 14.28 -5.88
CA TRP A 5 -17.67 13.10 -6.53
C TRP A 5 -16.62 13.47 -7.59
N LEU A 6 -16.79 14.60 -8.28
CA LEU A 6 -15.77 15.12 -9.19
C LEU A 6 -14.49 15.52 -8.45
N GLN A 7 -14.61 16.20 -7.30
CA GLN A 7 -13.45 16.52 -6.45
C GLN A 7 -12.72 15.26 -5.96
N VAL A 8 -13.46 14.21 -5.62
CA VAL A 8 -12.88 12.92 -5.21
C VAL A 8 -12.05 12.33 -6.35
N ILE A 9 -12.59 12.31 -7.58
CA ILE A 9 -11.86 11.79 -8.74
C ILE A 9 -10.55 12.56 -8.96
N ASP A 10 -10.58 13.89 -8.84
CA ASP A 10 -9.39 14.72 -9.02
C ASP A 10 -8.32 14.42 -7.96
N ARG A 11 -8.71 14.12 -6.71
CA ARG A 11 -7.78 13.85 -5.61
C ARG A 11 -7.14 12.46 -5.65
N VAL A 12 -7.86 11.42 -6.08
CA VAL A 12 -7.34 10.04 -6.10
C VAL A 12 -6.09 9.89 -6.99
N LEU A 13 -5.94 10.76 -8.00
CA LEU A 13 -4.80 10.73 -8.93
C LEU A 13 -3.54 11.38 -8.39
N ARG A 14 -3.69 12.34 -7.48
CA ARG A 14 -2.61 13.23 -7.07
C ARG A 14 -2.74 13.46 -5.57
N PRO A 15 -2.42 12.44 -4.75
CA PRO A 15 -2.20 12.68 -3.32
C PRO A 15 -1.25 13.86 -3.17
N ALA A 16 -1.55 14.76 -2.26
CA ALA A 16 -0.70 15.90 -2.00
C ALA A 16 0.58 15.38 -1.34
N ARG A 17 1.72 15.46 -2.04
CA ARG A 17 3.01 14.99 -1.53
C ARG A 17 3.96 16.15 -1.21
N PRO A 18 3.68 16.93 -0.17
CA PRO A 18 4.45 18.14 0.15
C PRO A 18 5.93 17.84 0.41
N ASP A 19 6.26 16.66 0.93
CA ASP A 19 7.63 16.28 1.30
C ASP A 19 8.35 15.43 0.24
N LEU A 20 7.78 15.30 -0.97
CA LEU A 20 8.27 14.38 -1.99
C LEU A 20 9.74 14.61 -2.33
N GLU A 21 10.13 15.84 -2.65
CA GLU A 21 11.50 16.15 -3.06
C GLU A 21 12.52 15.77 -1.97
N ARG A 22 12.20 16.07 -0.71
CA ARG A 22 13.06 15.72 0.43
C ARG A 22 13.18 14.20 0.54
N CYS A 23 12.06 13.47 0.48
CA CYS A 23 12.05 12.03 0.63
C CYS A 23 12.79 11.33 -0.52
N VAL A 24 12.65 11.82 -1.75
CA VAL A 24 13.39 11.30 -2.92
C VAL A 24 14.88 11.50 -2.75
N ARG A 25 15.34 12.69 -2.33
CA ARG A 25 16.78 12.94 -2.07
C ARG A 25 17.37 12.01 -1.01
N GLU A 26 16.63 11.78 0.08
CA GLU A 26 17.07 10.83 1.12
C GLU A 26 17.08 9.38 0.63
N GLY A 27 16.12 9.00 -0.22
CA GLY A 27 16.10 7.71 -0.90
C GLY A 27 17.31 7.53 -1.83
N GLU A 28 17.65 8.53 -2.64
CA GLU A 28 18.84 8.52 -3.50
C GLU A 28 20.13 8.40 -2.69
N ARG A 29 20.26 9.17 -1.60
CA ARG A 29 21.40 9.08 -0.68
C ARG A 29 21.54 7.67 -0.11
N HIS A 30 20.44 7.04 0.29
CA HIS A 30 20.45 5.66 0.77
C HIS A 30 20.91 4.67 -0.32
N ARG A 31 20.41 4.81 -1.56
CA ARG A 31 20.86 3.98 -2.69
C ARG A 31 22.36 4.13 -2.96
N GLN A 32 22.89 5.36 -2.92
CA GLN A 32 24.32 5.62 -3.09
C GLN A 32 25.17 4.99 -1.98
N GLN A 33 24.76 5.14 -0.71
CA GLN A 33 25.42 4.52 0.42
C GLN A 33 25.44 2.99 0.29
N ARG A 34 24.32 2.40 -0.14
CA ARG A 34 24.22 0.96 -0.38
C ARG A 34 25.14 0.48 -1.49
N ARG A 35 25.21 1.20 -2.62
CA ARG A 35 26.15 0.86 -3.71
C ARG A 35 27.58 0.86 -3.22
N ALA A 36 28.00 1.90 -2.50
CA ALA A 36 29.35 1.99 -1.95
C ALA A 36 29.66 0.85 -0.94
N ALA A 37 28.68 0.49 -0.10
CA ALA A 37 28.83 -0.63 0.84
C ALA A 37 28.87 -1.99 0.12
N ASP A 38 28.04 -2.20 -0.89
CA ASP A 38 28.04 -3.42 -1.71
C ASP A 38 29.36 -3.58 -2.47
N GLU A 39 29.92 -2.50 -3.01
CA GLU A 39 31.25 -2.47 -3.64
C GLU A 39 32.38 -2.79 -2.66
N ALA A 40 32.35 -2.18 -1.46
CA ALA A 40 33.33 -2.46 -0.41
C ALA A 40 33.29 -3.93 0.01
N ARG A 41 32.08 -4.47 0.24
CA ARG A 41 31.89 -5.89 0.56
C ARG A 41 32.36 -6.80 -0.57
N ALA A 42 32.08 -6.48 -1.83
CA ALA A 42 32.56 -7.26 -2.96
C ALA A 42 34.09 -7.36 -3.00
N ARG A 43 34.79 -6.26 -2.68
CA ARG A 43 36.26 -6.27 -2.52
C ARG A 43 36.71 -7.17 -1.37
N GLU A 44 36.05 -7.11 -0.21
CA GLU A 44 36.39 -7.94 0.95
C GLU A 44 36.15 -9.43 0.68
N VAL A 45 35.02 -9.78 0.03
CA VAL A 45 34.71 -11.16 -0.38
C VAL A 45 35.78 -11.66 -1.34
N SER A 46 36.13 -10.88 -2.38
CA SER A 46 37.18 -11.25 -3.33
C SER A 46 38.55 -11.44 -2.64
N GLY A 47 38.90 -10.57 -1.68
CA GLY A 47 40.12 -10.71 -0.89
C GLY A 47 40.09 -11.93 0.05
N CYS A 48 38.93 -12.31 0.58
CA CYS A 48 38.76 -13.54 1.35
C CYS A 48 38.90 -14.78 0.48
N GLU A 49 38.30 -14.78 -0.71
CA GLU A 49 38.40 -15.86 -1.69
C GLU A 49 39.84 -16.08 -2.16
N ALA A 50 40.58 -15.02 -2.47
CA ALA A 50 42.00 -15.11 -2.81
C ALA A 50 42.83 -15.75 -1.69
N ARG A 51 42.55 -15.38 -0.42
CA ARG A 51 43.20 -16.00 0.76
C ARG A 51 42.84 -17.48 0.91
N ILE A 52 41.58 -17.86 0.65
CA ILE A 52 41.15 -19.26 0.67
C ILE A 52 41.86 -20.07 -0.42
N VAL A 53 41.94 -19.55 -1.64
CA VAL A 53 42.63 -20.20 -2.77
C VAL A 53 44.11 -20.41 -2.44
N SER A 54 44.81 -19.35 -2.00
CA SER A 54 46.22 -19.45 -1.63
C SER A 54 46.47 -20.45 -0.49
N LEU A 55 45.57 -20.49 0.52
CA LEU A 55 45.71 -21.45 1.61
C LEU A 55 45.43 -22.88 1.16
N ARG A 56 44.50 -23.09 0.23
CA ARG A 56 44.26 -24.41 -0.38
C ARG A 56 45.51 -24.88 -1.12
N GLU A 57 46.14 -24.04 -1.92
CA GLU A 57 47.40 -24.36 -2.60
C GLU A 57 48.51 -24.78 -1.63
N GLN A 58 48.62 -24.12 -0.47
CA GLN A 58 49.58 -24.48 0.57
C GLN A 58 49.29 -25.85 1.18
N VAL A 59 48.02 -26.13 1.52
CA VAL A 59 47.60 -27.44 2.06
C VAL A 59 47.85 -28.56 1.05
N PHE A 60 47.52 -28.34 -0.22
CA PHE A 60 47.81 -29.31 -1.29
C PHE A 60 49.32 -29.53 -1.48
N SER A 61 50.13 -28.47 -1.36
CA SER A 61 51.59 -28.58 -1.47
C SER A 61 52.23 -29.32 -0.29
N ALA A 62 51.65 -29.23 0.91
CA ALA A 62 52.10 -29.95 2.09
C ALA A 62 51.80 -31.47 2.04
N ASN A 63 50.81 -31.87 1.24
CA ASN A 63 50.44 -33.27 0.98
C ASN A 63 50.05 -34.08 2.24
N ASP A 64 49.68 -33.41 3.33
CA ASP A 64 49.24 -34.04 4.58
C ASP A 64 47.72 -34.26 4.65
N GLY A 65 46.96 -33.64 3.73
CA GLY A 65 45.50 -33.75 3.63
C GLY A 65 44.74 -33.09 4.79
N VAL A 66 45.40 -32.29 5.64
CA VAL A 66 44.80 -31.74 6.85
C VAL A 66 44.20 -30.35 6.59
N VAL A 67 42.89 -30.20 6.78
CA VAL A 67 42.23 -28.89 6.78
C VAL A 67 42.66 -28.12 8.02
N THR A 68 43.40 -27.04 7.84
CA THR A 68 43.86 -26.21 8.95
C THR A 68 42.73 -25.41 9.58
N SER A 69 42.85 -25.10 10.87
CA SER A 69 41.93 -24.20 11.60
C SER A 69 41.79 -22.83 10.93
N ARG A 70 42.87 -22.37 10.27
CA ARG A 70 42.91 -21.14 9.48
C ARG A 70 41.98 -21.20 8.27
N MET A 71 41.89 -22.35 7.59
CA MET A 71 40.97 -22.53 6.46
C MET A 71 39.51 -22.47 6.93
N THR A 72 39.18 -23.16 8.04
CA THR A 72 37.84 -23.08 8.64
C THR A 72 37.48 -21.67 9.07
N ALA A 73 38.43 -20.90 9.61
CA ALA A 73 38.22 -19.51 9.98
C ALA A 73 37.91 -18.62 8.77
N LEU A 74 38.68 -18.76 7.68
CA LEU A 74 38.43 -18.02 6.42
C LEU A 74 37.08 -18.40 5.79
N GLU A 75 36.67 -19.66 5.84
CA GLU A 75 35.34 -20.04 5.35
C GLU A 75 34.20 -19.44 6.19
N ARG A 76 34.38 -19.30 7.51
CA ARG A 76 33.40 -18.61 8.36
C ARG A 76 33.35 -17.12 8.06
N GLU A 77 34.51 -16.50 7.87
CA GLU A 77 34.62 -15.11 7.44
C GLU A 77 33.93 -14.89 6.09
N TRP A 78 34.21 -15.72 5.09
CA TRP A 78 33.55 -15.68 3.79
C TRP A 78 32.03 -15.85 3.90
N ARG A 79 31.54 -16.83 4.69
CA ARG A 79 30.10 -17.00 4.91
C ARG A 79 29.47 -15.79 5.59
N ALA A 80 30.18 -15.12 6.49
CA ALA A 80 29.71 -13.90 7.14
C ALA A 80 29.64 -12.73 6.14
N LEU A 81 30.70 -12.52 5.35
CA LEU A 81 30.78 -11.47 4.33
C LEU A 81 29.79 -11.68 3.18
N SER A 82 29.53 -12.92 2.78
CA SER A 82 28.65 -13.25 1.65
C SER A 82 27.16 -13.18 1.99
N ARG A 83 26.79 -13.11 3.28
CA ARG A 83 25.39 -12.90 3.68
C ARG A 83 25.01 -11.44 3.46
N ARG A 84 24.11 -11.20 2.50
CA ARG A 84 23.49 -9.90 2.30
C ARG A 84 22.32 -9.72 3.25
N ASP A 85 22.34 -8.65 4.04
CA ASP A 85 21.15 -8.17 4.72
C ASP A 85 20.36 -7.27 3.75
N PRO A 86 19.16 -7.69 3.30
CA PRO A 86 18.34 -6.90 2.38
C PRO A 86 17.77 -5.62 3.01
N ASP A 87 17.68 -5.56 4.34
CA ASP A 87 17.06 -4.46 5.07
C ASP A 87 18.10 -3.51 5.71
N ALA A 88 19.40 -3.78 5.51
CA ALA A 88 20.49 -2.98 6.06
C ALA A 88 20.34 -1.49 5.70
N GLY A 89 20.22 -0.65 6.74
CA GLY A 89 20.09 0.81 6.62
C GLY A 89 18.72 1.32 6.18
N LEU A 90 17.75 0.44 5.88
CA LEU A 90 16.38 0.87 5.55
C LEU A 90 15.68 1.49 6.76
N MET A 91 15.93 0.97 7.96
CA MET A 91 15.41 1.54 9.21
C MET A 91 15.99 2.92 9.50
N ASP A 92 17.29 3.12 9.21
CA ASP A 92 17.93 4.42 9.38
C ASP A 92 17.37 5.46 8.41
N LEU A 93 17.07 5.05 7.17
CA LEU A 93 16.36 5.91 6.23
C LEU A 93 14.96 6.26 6.78
N TRP A 94 14.21 5.26 7.25
CA TRP A 94 12.88 5.45 7.82
C TRP A 94 12.88 6.47 8.95
N GLN A 95 13.83 6.38 9.88
CA GLN A 95 13.99 7.35 10.96
C GLN A 95 14.25 8.79 10.47
N ARG A 96 14.85 8.96 9.27
CA ARG A 96 15.12 10.29 8.70
C ARG A 96 13.94 10.91 7.96
N ILE A 97 13.13 10.08 7.28
CA ILE A 97 12.06 10.58 6.41
C ILE A 97 10.67 10.49 7.05
N ALA A 98 10.46 9.57 7.98
CA ALA A 98 9.15 9.31 8.54
C ALA A 98 9.03 9.74 10.01
N PRO A 99 7.81 9.97 10.49
CA PRO A 99 7.56 10.21 11.91
C PRO A 99 7.97 9.02 12.77
N ALA A 100 8.52 9.29 13.96
CA ALA A 100 8.90 8.25 14.92
C ALA A 100 7.74 7.29 15.25
N ALA A 101 6.50 7.80 15.27
CA ALA A 101 5.30 7.01 15.53
C ALA A 101 5.00 5.92 14.48
N TRP A 102 5.65 5.96 13.30
CA TRP A 102 5.40 5.01 12.21
C TRP A 102 6.39 3.83 12.17
N ILE A 103 7.51 3.92 12.89
CA ILE A 103 8.63 2.95 12.83
C ILE A 103 8.16 1.53 13.23
N ASP A 104 7.23 1.43 14.18
CA ASP A 104 6.69 0.14 14.65
C ASP A 104 5.49 -0.35 13.84
N ARG A 105 4.92 0.49 12.97
CA ARG A 105 3.53 0.34 12.52
C ARG A 105 3.33 -0.41 11.22
N LYS A 106 4.35 -0.60 10.39
CA LYS A 106 4.11 -0.97 8.99
C LYS A 106 5.00 -2.11 8.51
N LEU A 107 4.32 -3.24 8.28
CA LEU A 107 4.87 -4.51 7.84
C LEU A 107 4.82 -4.59 6.31
N TRP A 108 5.88 -4.15 5.62
CA TRP A 108 6.12 -4.35 4.17
C TRP A 108 7.07 -5.51 3.90
N ARG A 109 7.05 -6.52 4.79
CA ARG A 109 8.01 -7.64 4.78
C ARG A 109 7.91 -8.54 3.55
N ASP A 110 6.91 -8.36 2.69
CA ASP A 110 6.61 -9.24 1.56
C ASP A 110 6.99 -8.64 0.19
N SER A 111 7.54 -7.41 0.14
CA SER A 111 7.99 -6.77 -1.11
C SER A 111 9.49 -6.93 -1.35
N ALA A 112 9.95 -6.76 -2.59
CA ALA A 112 11.38 -6.69 -2.89
C ALA A 112 12.01 -5.46 -2.21
N PRO A 113 13.32 -5.46 -1.89
CA PRO A 113 13.94 -4.35 -1.16
C PRO A 113 13.78 -2.98 -1.81
N ASP A 114 13.85 -2.91 -3.15
CA ASP A 114 13.72 -1.65 -3.88
C ASP A 114 12.25 -1.14 -3.86
N ASP A 115 11.27 -2.05 -3.94
CA ASP A 115 9.85 -1.71 -3.76
C ASP A 115 9.57 -1.20 -2.34
N ARG A 116 10.24 -1.75 -1.32
CA ARG A 116 10.10 -1.26 0.07
C ARG A 116 10.61 0.17 0.20
N LEU A 117 11.72 0.48 -0.46
CA LEU A 117 12.30 1.82 -0.45
C LEU A 117 11.36 2.83 -1.14
N ASP A 118 10.85 2.49 -2.32
CA ASP A 118 9.95 3.39 -3.06
C ASP A 118 8.64 3.61 -2.30
N ALA A 119 8.10 2.56 -1.66
CA ALA A 119 6.92 2.69 -0.81
C ALA A 119 7.20 3.58 0.42
N ALA A 120 8.37 3.43 1.03
CA ALA A 120 8.78 4.25 2.17
C ALA A 120 8.86 5.73 1.82
N VAL A 121 9.50 6.05 0.68
CA VAL A 121 9.58 7.42 0.15
C VAL A 121 8.18 7.98 -0.13
N ALA A 122 7.33 7.21 -0.82
CA ALA A 122 5.99 7.66 -1.19
C ALA A 122 5.07 7.90 0.02
N LEU A 123 5.15 7.05 1.06
CA LEU A 123 4.36 7.22 2.28
C LEU A 123 4.88 8.39 3.13
N ALA A 124 6.20 8.52 3.26
CA ALA A 124 6.80 9.62 4.00
C ALA A 124 6.53 10.98 3.35
N ALA A 125 6.36 11.01 2.02
CA ALA A 125 6.08 12.22 1.27
C ALA A 125 4.69 12.83 1.51
N ASP A 126 3.74 12.06 2.05
CA ASP A 126 2.36 12.48 2.37
C ASP A 126 1.91 11.92 3.72
N ARG A 127 2.45 12.48 4.81
CA ARG A 127 2.12 12.01 6.15
C ARG A 127 0.62 12.11 6.47
N ALA A 128 0.03 13.27 6.16
CA ALA A 128 -1.34 13.57 6.54
C ALA A 128 -2.33 12.67 5.78
N GLY A 129 -2.15 12.53 4.47
CA GLY A 129 -2.99 11.66 3.64
C GLY A 129 -2.92 10.20 4.08
N VAL A 130 -1.75 9.72 4.50
CA VAL A 130 -1.60 8.36 5.05
C VAL A 130 -2.37 8.18 6.37
N GLU A 131 -2.28 9.13 7.30
CA GLU A 131 -3.01 9.08 8.58
C GLU A 131 -4.53 9.15 8.33
N ASP A 132 -4.97 9.97 7.38
CA ASP A 132 -6.36 10.08 6.97
C ASP A 132 -6.87 8.79 6.29
N ALA A 133 -6.06 8.17 5.44
CA ALA A 133 -6.38 6.90 4.79
C ALA A 133 -6.51 5.74 5.79
N GLU A 134 -5.64 5.68 6.80
CA GLU A 134 -5.72 4.68 7.87
C GLU A 134 -6.99 4.87 8.72
N ARG A 135 -7.30 6.12 9.08
CA ARG A 135 -8.53 6.44 9.81
C ARG A 135 -9.78 6.11 8.99
N ALA A 136 -9.75 6.39 7.69
CA ALA A 136 -10.83 6.05 6.78
C ALA A 136 -11.02 4.53 6.67
N ALA A 137 -9.93 3.75 6.59
CA ALA A 137 -10.00 2.29 6.59
C ALA A 137 -10.59 1.73 7.89
N GLU A 138 -10.19 2.26 9.06
CA GLU A 138 -10.78 1.86 10.35
C GLU A 138 -12.27 2.19 10.42
N THR A 139 -12.66 3.38 9.98
CA THR A 139 -14.06 3.82 9.93
C THR A 139 -14.88 3.00 8.95
N LEU A 140 -14.29 2.58 7.83
CA LEU A 140 -14.89 1.69 6.86
C LEU A 140 -15.17 0.32 7.49
N SER A 141 -14.18 -0.28 8.16
CA SER A 141 -14.36 -1.56 8.86
C SER A 141 -15.46 -1.47 9.91
N ALA A 142 -15.50 -0.40 10.71
CA ALA A 142 -16.55 -0.19 11.70
C ALA A 142 -17.94 0.00 11.06
N SER A 143 -18.03 0.74 9.96
CA SER A 143 -19.29 0.95 9.23
C SER A 143 -19.80 -0.35 8.64
N LEU A 144 -18.96 -1.11 7.94
CA LEU A 144 -19.31 -2.39 7.32
C LEU A 144 -19.71 -3.45 8.34
N ALA A 145 -19.11 -3.44 9.54
CA ALA A 145 -19.52 -4.35 10.61
C ALA A 145 -20.99 -4.14 11.04
N ALA A 146 -21.51 -2.90 10.99
CA ALA A 146 -22.92 -2.62 11.24
C ALA A 146 -23.87 -3.21 10.16
N TRP A 147 -23.30 -3.62 9.03
CA TRP A 147 -23.98 -4.27 7.92
C TRP A 147 -23.79 -5.79 7.89
N GLY A 148 -23.04 -6.36 8.85
CA GLY A 148 -22.70 -7.79 8.86
C GLY A 148 -21.48 -8.15 8.01
N THR A 149 -20.86 -7.19 7.35
CA THR A 149 -19.65 -7.38 6.54
C THR A 149 -18.40 -7.24 7.41
N CYS A 150 -17.74 -8.35 7.70
CA CYS A 150 -16.51 -8.36 8.49
C CYS A 150 -15.28 -8.04 7.65
N VAL A 151 -14.66 -6.90 7.92
CA VAL A 151 -13.36 -6.51 7.38
C VAL A 151 -12.36 -6.35 8.52
N GLY A 152 -11.19 -6.96 8.40
CA GLY A 152 -10.16 -6.90 9.41
C GLY A 152 -9.60 -5.48 9.59
N ARG A 153 -9.13 -5.17 10.81
CA ARG A 153 -8.61 -3.83 11.17
C ARG A 153 -7.16 -3.58 10.75
N ARG A 154 -6.44 -4.63 10.34
CA ARG A 154 -5.02 -4.50 10.01
C ARG A 154 -4.86 -3.84 8.65
N VAL A 155 -4.20 -2.68 8.62
CA VAL A 155 -3.85 -1.99 7.37
C VAL A 155 -2.50 -2.50 6.86
N ARG A 156 -2.46 -2.84 5.57
CA ARG A 156 -1.26 -3.16 4.81
C ARG A 156 -1.11 -2.16 3.67
N TRP A 157 0.12 -1.89 3.27
CA TRP A 157 0.43 -0.96 2.19
C TRP A 157 1.07 -1.72 1.03
N ARG A 158 0.67 -1.38 -0.20
CA ARG A 158 1.22 -1.97 -1.42
C ARG A 158 1.50 -0.88 -2.46
N LEU A 159 2.66 -0.94 -3.09
CA LEU A 159 2.90 -0.23 -4.34
C LEU A 159 2.07 -0.89 -5.44
N GLY A 160 1.23 -0.13 -6.12
CA GLY A 160 0.57 -0.67 -7.30
C GLY A 160 -0.69 0.06 -7.71
N SER A 161 -1.02 -0.15 -8.97
CA SER A 161 -2.23 0.30 -9.66
C SER A 161 -3.40 -0.68 -9.54
N THR A 162 -3.24 -1.77 -8.78
CA THR A 162 -4.31 -2.77 -8.62
C THR A 162 -5.40 -2.19 -7.73
N ASP A 163 -6.54 -1.93 -8.34
CA ASP A 163 -7.73 -1.45 -7.66
C ASP A 163 -8.54 -2.64 -7.12
N PHE A 164 -9.20 -2.45 -5.99
CA PHE A 164 -10.08 -3.44 -5.42
C PHE A 164 -11.38 -3.59 -6.22
N GLU A 165 -11.49 -4.69 -6.96
CA GLU A 165 -12.69 -5.01 -7.77
C GLU A 165 -13.90 -5.44 -6.90
N GLY A 166 -13.67 -5.83 -5.64
CA GLY A 166 -14.71 -6.33 -4.74
C GLY A 166 -15.61 -5.26 -4.11
N THR A 167 -15.50 -3.99 -4.51
CA THR A 167 -16.25 -2.88 -3.90
C THR A 167 -17.77 -3.07 -4.00
N ALA A 168 -18.30 -3.54 -5.13
CA ALA A 168 -19.73 -3.78 -5.30
C ALA A 168 -20.24 -4.91 -4.39
N ALA A 169 -19.49 -6.02 -4.31
CA ALA A 169 -19.81 -7.14 -3.42
C ALA A 169 -19.82 -6.69 -1.95
N MET A 170 -18.84 -5.88 -1.54
CA MET A 170 -18.73 -5.33 -0.19
C MET A 170 -19.92 -4.44 0.21
N LEU A 171 -20.58 -3.79 -0.75
CA LEU A 171 -21.72 -2.89 -0.55
C LEU A 171 -23.08 -3.54 -0.82
N THR A 172 -23.13 -4.83 -1.14
CA THR A 172 -24.38 -5.49 -1.57
C THR A 172 -25.46 -5.43 -0.49
N ASP A 173 -25.14 -5.77 0.77
CA ASP A 173 -26.13 -5.75 1.87
C ASP A 173 -26.67 -4.34 2.15
N VAL A 174 -25.83 -3.33 1.90
CA VAL A 174 -26.19 -1.91 2.02
C VAL A 174 -27.23 -1.53 0.97
N VAL A 175 -27.03 -1.97 -0.27
CA VAL A 175 -27.96 -1.74 -1.39
C VAL A 175 -29.29 -2.44 -1.12
N THR A 176 -29.25 -3.71 -0.70
CA THR A 176 -30.45 -4.51 -0.42
C THR A 176 -31.31 -3.83 0.64
N ALA A 177 -30.76 -3.51 1.82
CA ALA A 177 -31.58 -2.93 2.88
C ALA A 177 -32.04 -1.50 2.56
N SER A 178 -31.21 -0.71 1.85
CA SER A 178 -31.61 0.62 1.40
C SER A 178 -32.80 0.54 0.44
N THR A 179 -32.76 -0.44 -0.48
CA THR A 179 -33.84 -0.68 -1.45
C THR A 179 -35.13 -1.11 -0.76
N GLU A 180 -35.05 -2.07 0.17
CA GLU A 180 -36.19 -2.51 0.98
C GLU A 180 -36.82 -1.35 1.77
N ALA A 181 -36.00 -0.50 2.40
CA ALA A 181 -36.47 0.64 3.17
C ALA A 181 -37.11 1.72 2.28
N LEU A 182 -36.60 1.91 1.05
CA LEU A 182 -37.19 2.82 0.06
C LEU A 182 -38.51 2.29 -0.52
N ALA A 183 -38.61 0.97 -0.71
CA ALA A 183 -39.83 0.30 -1.16
C ALA A 183 -40.95 0.47 -0.12
N ALA A 184 -40.62 0.33 1.17
CA ALA A 184 -41.57 0.50 2.27
C ALA A 184 -42.22 1.90 2.32
N VAL A 185 -41.55 2.93 1.77
CA VAL A 185 -42.07 4.31 1.70
C VAL A 185 -42.50 4.73 0.29
N GLY A 186 -42.52 3.80 -0.67
CA GLY A 186 -42.95 4.06 -2.05
C GLY A 186 -42.04 4.98 -2.86
N ALA A 187 -40.78 5.17 -2.44
CA ALA A 187 -39.83 6.09 -3.08
C ALA A 187 -38.80 5.39 -4.00
N GLU A 188 -38.74 4.05 -3.95
CA GLU A 188 -37.74 3.20 -4.61
C GLU A 188 -37.46 3.60 -6.07
N ALA A 189 -38.48 3.53 -6.93
CA ALA A 189 -38.29 3.73 -8.38
C ALA A 189 -37.73 5.11 -8.74
N HIS A 190 -38.14 6.16 -8.01
CA HIS A 190 -37.65 7.51 -8.23
C HIS A 190 -36.18 7.66 -7.77
N VAL A 191 -35.86 7.10 -6.60
CA VAL A 191 -34.53 7.20 -6.01
C VAL A 191 -33.51 6.39 -6.82
N HIS A 192 -33.85 5.18 -7.26
CA HIS A 192 -32.99 4.36 -8.14
C HIS A 192 -32.66 5.07 -9.44
N ARG A 193 -33.66 5.60 -10.16
CA ARG A 193 -33.42 6.33 -11.41
C ARG A 193 -32.45 7.48 -11.23
N ARG A 194 -32.56 8.21 -10.11
CA ARG A 194 -31.64 9.30 -9.78
C ARG A 194 -30.23 8.79 -9.42
N ALA A 195 -30.14 7.69 -8.68
CA ALA A 195 -28.88 7.04 -8.32
C ALA A 195 -28.15 6.50 -9.55
N GLU A 196 -28.85 5.83 -10.48
CA GLU A 196 -28.31 5.33 -11.76
C GLU A 196 -27.83 6.48 -12.65
N GLN A 197 -28.56 7.60 -12.70
CA GLN A 197 -28.11 8.78 -13.44
C GLN A 197 -26.82 9.35 -12.85
N LEU A 198 -26.72 9.40 -11.52
CA LEU A 198 -25.50 9.84 -10.83
C LEU A 198 -24.35 8.87 -11.09
N GLU A 199 -24.58 7.56 -11.00
CA GLU A 199 -23.61 6.50 -11.29
C GLU A 199 -23.02 6.67 -12.69
N ARG A 200 -23.87 6.76 -13.72
CA ARG A 200 -23.42 6.95 -15.12
C ARG A 200 -22.57 8.21 -15.28
N THR A 201 -23.05 9.33 -14.73
CA THR A 201 -22.35 10.62 -14.80
C THR A 201 -20.97 10.54 -14.13
N VAL A 202 -20.89 9.93 -12.94
CA VAL A 202 -19.64 9.75 -12.21
C VAL A 202 -18.74 8.75 -12.94
N HIS A 203 -19.28 7.69 -13.50
CA HIS A 203 -18.53 6.68 -14.24
C HIS A 203 -17.87 7.25 -15.48
N GLU A 204 -18.61 8.04 -16.27
CA GLU A 204 -18.08 8.73 -17.45
C GLU A 204 -16.95 9.69 -17.06
N ALA A 205 -17.18 10.55 -16.06
CA ALA A 205 -16.18 11.49 -15.58
C ALA A 205 -14.94 10.79 -14.99
N ALA A 206 -15.14 9.66 -14.29
CA ALA A 206 -14.08 8.85 -13.73
C ALA A 206 -13.29 8.15 -14.85
N ARG A 207 -13.93 7.58 -15.86
CA ARG A 207 -13.23 6.93 -16.99
C ARG A 207 -12.43 7.92 -17.83
N GLU A 208 -12.96 9.12 -18.02
CA GLU A 208 -12.25 10.21 -18.72
C GLU A 208 -10.95 10.57 -18.01
N ARG A 209 -10.99 10.69 -16.66
CA ARG A 209 -9.84 11.09 -15.84
C ARG A 209 -8.94 9.92 -15.44
N LEU A 210 -9.47 8.70 -15.38
CA LEU A 210 -8.84 7.47 -14.90
C LEU A 210 -8.81 6.38 -15.99
N PRO A 211 -8.32 6.65 -17.22
CA PRO A 211 -8.45 5.71 -18.33
C PRO A 211 -7.75 4.36 -18.06
N GLN A 212 -6.73 4.36 -17.21
CA GLN A 212 -5.95 3.18 -16.85
C GLN A 212 -6.46 2.45 -15.59
N ARG A 213 -7.41 3.03 -14.85
CA ARG A 213 -7.92 2.50 -13.56
C ARG A 213 -9.40 2.20 -13.64
N GLY A 214 -9.76 1.34 -14.60
CA GLY A 214 -11.16 1.00 -14.89
C GLY A 214 -11.91 0.40 -13.71
N ALA A 215 -11.24 -0.39 -12.87
CA ALA A 215 -11.83 -0.96 -11.67
C ALA A 215 -12.13 0.10 -10.60
N LEU A 216 -11.22 1.04 -10.34
CA LEU A 216 -11.50 2.19 -9.48
C LEU A 216 -12.62 3.07 -10.03
N ALA A 217 -12.64 3.35 -11.34
CA ALA A 217 -13.69 4.15 -11.96
C ALA A 217 -15.08 3.51 -11.79
N LYS A 218 -15.17 2.17 -11.86
CA LYS A 218 -16.40 1.42 -11.52
C LYS A 218 -16.72 1.54 -10.03
N ALA A 219 -15.73 1.37 -9.15
CA ALA A 219 -15.91 1.44 -7.70
C ALA A 219 -16.43 2.81 -7.23
N ILE A 220 -15.85 3.91 -7.73
CA ILE A 220 -16.27 5.28 -7.39
C ILE A 220 -17.71 5.54 -7.88
N ALA A 221 -18.03 5.13 -9.12
CA ALA A 221 -19.36 5.30 -9.67
C ALA A 221 -20.42 4.52 -8.86
N HIS A 222 -20.14 3.25 -8.57
CA HIS A 222 -21.04 2.42 -7.80
C HIS A 222 -21.19 2.95 -6.36
N ALA A 223 -20.12 3.44 -5.74
CA ALA A 223 -20.21 4.10 -4.44
C ALA A 223 -21.10 5.36 -4.49
N ALA A 224 -21.05 6.15 -5.57
CA ALA A 224 -21.96 7.29 -5.74
C ALA A 224 -23.43 6.87 -5.82
N TYR A 225 -23.72 5.74 -6.47
CA TYR A 225 -25.04 5.12 -6.47
C TYR A 225 -25.47 4.72 -5.04
N VAL A 226 -24.62 3.98 -4.31
CA VAL A 226 -24.94 3.51 -2.95
C VAL A 226 -25.09 4.67 -1.97
N ASP A 227 -24.27 5.73 -2.08
CA ASP A 227 -24.39 6.94 -1.26
C ASP A 227 -25.75 7.62 -1.46
N GLN A 228 -26.23 7.68 -2.71
CA GLN A 228 -27.54 8.22 -3.03
C GLN A 228 -28.68 7.41 -2.40
N LEU A 229 -28.60 6.07 -2.46
CA LEU A 229 -29.61 5.21 -1.84
C LEU A 229 -29.61 5.39 -0.31
N CYS A 230 -28.44 5.27 0.32
CA CYS A 230 -28.29 5.31 1.77
C CYS A 230 -28.77 6.61 2.41
N ARG A 231 -28.54 7.76 1.73
CA ARG A 231 -28.94 9.07 2.26
C ARG A 231 -30.43 9.28 2.29
N VAL A 232 -31.16 8.63 1.39
CA VAL A 232 -32.63 8.78 1.27
C VAL A 232 -33.34 7.68 2.05
N ALA A 233 -32.75 6.50 2.15
CA ALA A 233 -33.31 5.37 2.87
C ALA A 233 -33.34 5.61 4.40
N PRO A 234 -34.46 5.32 5.10
CA PRO A 234 -34.60 5.48 6.56
C PRO A 234 -33.99 4.29 7.34
N ILE A 235 -32.75 3.92 7.05
CA ILE A 235 -32.11 2.67 7.51
C ILE A 235 -31.39 2.77 8.86
N GLY A 236 -31.18 3.97 9.42
CA GLY A 236 -30.61 4.19 10.76
C GLY A 236 -29.18 3.65 10.99
N ARG A 237 -28.55 3.08 9.97
CA ARG A 237 -27.19 2.48 10.00
C ARG A 237 -26.17 3.43 9.36
N PRO A 238 -24.89 3.35 9.75
CA PRO A 238 -23.84 4.18 9.16
C PRO A 238 -23.65 3.88 7.68
N ASN A 239 -23.44 4.91 6.86
CA ASN A 239 -23.20 4.77 5.42
C ASN A 239 -21.72 4.47 5.14
N PRO A 240 -21.35 3.24 4.72
CA PRO A 240 -19.96 2.85 4.50
C PRO A 240 -19.32 3.53 3.28
N VAL A 241 -20.08 4.22 2.44
CA VAL A 241 -19.53 5.01 1.34
C VAL A 241 -18.80 6.26 1.85
N THR A 242 -19.20 6.81 2.99
CA THR A 242 -18.54 7.99 3.57
C THR A 242 -17.05 7.73 3.80
N PRO A 243 -16.65 6.70 4.55
CA PRO A 243 -15.22 6.41 4.73
C PRO A 243 -14.52 5.96 3.44
N LEU A 244 -15.19 5.31 2.48
CA LEU A 244 -14.59 5.05 1.15
C LEU A 244 -14.23 6.35 0.43
N ARG A 245 -15.14 7.32 0.46
CA ARG A 245 -14.91 8.63 -0.14
C ARG A 245 -13.80 9.38 0.57
N ASP A 246 -13.72 9.28 1.89
CA ASP A 246 -12.66 9.93 2.68
C ASP A 246 -11.29 9.32 2.36
N LEU A 247 -11.21 7.99 2.22
CA LEU A 247 -10.01 7.28 1.74
C LEU A 247 -9.56 7.79 0.37
N TRP A 248 -10.49 7.87 -0.59
CA TRP A 248 -10.22 8.39 -1.93
C TRP A 248 -9.81 9.87 -1.93
N SER A 249 -10.42 10.67 -1.06
CA SER A 249 -10.11 12.10 -0.90
C SER A 249 -8.74 12.35 -0.28
N ALA A 250 -8.20 11.37 0.45
CA ALA A 250 -6.81 11.35 0.90
C ALA A 250 -5.82 10.96 -0.22
N GLY A 251 -6.30 10.59 -1.41
CA GLY A 251 -5.46 10.23 -2.56
C GLY A 251 -5.05 8.75 -2.60
N TYR A 252 -5.67 7.91 -1.77
CA TYR A 252 -5.38 6.48 -1.67
C TYR A 252 -6.57 5.63 -2.11
N ALA A 253 -6.33 4.36 -2.42
CA ALA A 253 -7.38 3.43 -2.85
C ALA A 253 -7.24 2.08 -2.13
N LEU A 254 -8.34 1.33 -2.10
CA LEU A 254 -8.32 -0.08 -1.70
C LEU A 254 -7.69 -0.90 -2.82
N ALA A 255 -6.77 -1.80 -2.46
CA ALA A 255 -6.25 -2.86 -3.32
C ALA A 255 -6.88 -4.22 -2.97
N ALA A 256 -7.16 -4.47 -1.69
CA ALA A 256 -7.83 -5.67 -1.20
C ALA A 256 -8.47 -5.41 0.17
N ALA A 257 -9.54 -6.12 0.48
CA ALA A 257 -10.16 -6.14 1.80
C ALA A 257 -10.70 -7.55 2.08
N ASP A 258 -10.42 -8.08 3.27
CA ASP A 258 -10.90 -9.37 3.75
C ASP A 258 -11.07 -9.35 5.29
N ALA A 259 -11.46 -10.49 5.87
CA ALA A 259 -11.64 -10.61 7.31
C ALA A 259 -10.34 -10.43 8.13
N ALA A 260 -9.16 -10.58 7.50
CA ALA A 260 -7.87 -10.43 8.16
C ALA A 260 -7.33 -9.00 8.11
N GLY A 261 -7.69 -8.21 7.09
CA GLY A 261 -7.28 -6.81 6.99
C GLY A 261 -7.69 -6.09 5.72
N VAL A 262 -7.15 -4.89 5.58
CA VAL A 262 -7.29 -4.02 4.40
C VAL A 262 -5.92 -3.75 3.82
N THR A 263 -5.80 -3.85 2.51
CA THR A 263 -4.59 -3.45 1.77
C THR A 263 -4.89 -2.17 1.00
N LEU A 264 -4.11 -1.13 1.26
CA LEU A 264 -4.18 0.17 0.61
C LEU A 264 -3.10 0.31 -0.47
N ALA A 265 -3.48 0.88 -1.60
CA ALA A 265 -2.61 1.16 -2.72
C ALA A 265 -1.92 2.51 -2.54
N VAL A 266 -0.59 2.50 -2.60
CA VAL A 266 0.24 3.69 -2.73
C VAL A 266 0.35 4.01 -4.22
N ALA A 267 -0.09 5.20 -4.62
CA ALA A 267 0.07 5.65 -6.00
C ALA A 267 1.56 5.67 -6.37
N PRO A 268 1.95 5.34 -7.62
CA PRO A 268 3.33 5.45 -8.06
C PRO A 268 3.89 6.88 -7.86
N LEU A 269 5.21 6.97 -7.69
CA LEU A 269 5.93 8.24 -7.55
C LEU A 269 5.92 9.06 -8.84
#